data_AF-A0AA42ZU13-F1
#
_entry.id   AF-A0AA42ZU13-F1
#
_cell.length_a   1.000
_cell.length_b   1.000
_cell.length_c   1.000
_cell.angle_alpha   90.00
_cell.angle_beta   90.00
_cell.angle_gamma   90.00
#
_symmetry.space_group_name_H-M   'P 1'
#
loop_
_entity.id
_entity.type
_entity.pdbx_description
1 polymer ?
#
loop_
_entity_poly.entity_id
_entity_poly.type
_entity_poly.pdbx_seq_one_letter_code
_entity_poly.pdbx_strand_id
1 'polypeptide(L)'
;KDGNGEALEVPVVDLNFKEAKDGADTVGGSASAVDGIISTRRGSASAWTAMQGKGPVGEWEMALPDTQVVRDLFAKEQVEDILFVLTYKGRTPEWPN
;
A
#
# COMPACT_ATOMS: atom_id res chain seq x y z
N LYS A 1 -15.72 -21.40 -3.39
CA LYS A 1 -16.77 -20.81 -4.26
C LYS A 1 -18.04 -20.73 -3.45
N ASP A 2 -18.06 -19.74 -2.60
CA ASP A 2 -19.12 -19.29 -1.71
C ASP A 2 -20.02 -18.40 -2.58
N GLY A 3 -21.24 -18.89 -2.77
CA GLY A 3 -22.13 -18.50 -3.87
C GLY A 3 -22.84 -17.17 -3.69
N ASN A 4 -22.13 -16.05 -3.51
CA ASN A 4 -22.77 -14.74 -3.61
C ASN A 4 -22.05 -13.68 -4.44
N GLY A 5 -20.87 -13.94 -5.02
CA GLY A 5 -20.24 -13.03 -6.00
C GLY A 5 -19.83 -11.64 -5.46
N GLU A 6 -20.04 -11.35 -4.18
CA GLU A 6 -19.46 -10.19 -3.52
C GLU A 6 -17.96 -10.43 -3.32
N ALA A 7 -17.15 -9.56 -3.91
CA ALA A 7 -15.72 -9.55 -3.64
C ALA A 7 -15.50 -9.29 -2.15
N LEU A 8 -14.82 -10.21 -1.46
CA LEU A 8 -14.44 -9.98 -0.08
C LEU A 8 -13.36 -8.89 -0.05
N GLU A 9 -13.69 -7.73 0.51
CA GLU A 9 -12.69 -6.70 0.78
C GLU A 9 -11.78 -7.17 1.91
N VAL A 10 -10.49 -7.26 1.61
CA VAL A 10 -9.47 -7.51 2.63
C VAL A 10 -9.03 -6.17 3.20
N PRO A 11 -9.38 -5.84 4.44
CA PRO A 11 -8.86 -4.64 5.09
C PRO A 11 -7.34 -4.65 5.14
N VAL A 12 -6.71 -3.49 4.97
CA VAL A 12 -5.28 -3.28 5.24
C VAL A 12 -5.18 -2.61 6.61
N VAL A 13 -4.30 -3.12 7.46
CA VAL A 13 -4.05 -2.52 8.78
C VAL A 13 -3.14 -1.31 8.60
N ASP A 14 -2.00 -1.52 7.94
CA ASP A 14 -0.96 -0.51 7.78
C ASP A 14 -0.25 -0.65 6.44
N LEU A 15 0.25 0.48 5.93
CA LEU A 15 1.30 0.52 4.92
C LEU A 15 2.42 1.42 5.45
N ASN A 16 3.62 0.86 5.54
CA ASN A 16 4.82 1.55 5.98
C ASN A 16 5.83 1.63 4.84
N PHE A 17 6.58 2.72 4.80
CA PHE A 17 7.64 2.96 3.83
C PHE A 17 8.91 3.46 4.51
N LYS A 18 10.02 2.82 4.18
CA LYS A 18 11.36 3.27 4.56
C LYS A 18 12.19 3.52 3.31
N GLU A 19 12.52 4.77 3.05
CA GLU A 19 13.30 5.20 1.89
C GLU A 19 14.72 4.59 1.92
N ALA A 20 15.25 4.18 0.76
CA ALA A 20 16.60 3.65 0.59
C ALA A 20 17.64 4.79 0.67
N LYS A 21 17.72 5.43 1.83
CA LYS A 21 18.64 6.51 2.16
C LYS A 21 19.13 6.34 3.59
N ASP A 22 20.40 6.62 3.83
CA ASP A 22 20.98 6.53 5.17
C ASP A 22 20.22 7.43 6.16
N GLY A 23 19.85 6.84 7.30
CA GLY A 23 19.10 7.52 8.36
C GLY A 23 17.64 7.82 8.02
N ALA A 24 17.05 7.20 6.99
CA ALA A 24 15.63 7.39 6.69
C ALA A 24 14.72 6.80 7.78
N ASP A 25 13.80 7.63 8.28
CA ASP A 25 12.71 7.21 9.15
C ASP A 25 11.66 6.41 8.36
N THR A 26 11.04 5.43 9.04
CA THR A 26 9.84 4.77 8.55
C THR A 26 8.65 5.70 8.67
N VAL A 27 7.90 5.86 7.58
CA VAL A 27 6.67 6.66 7.53
C VAL A 27 5.49 5.82 7.06
N GLY A 28 4.28 6.29 7.32
CA GLY A 28 3.06 5.61 6.94
C GLY A 28 2.21 5.26 8.15
N GLY A 29 1.51 4.13 8.06
CA GLY A 29 0.62 3.63 9.09
C GLY A 29 -0.76 3.34 8.54
N SER A 30 -1.75 3.47 9.41
CA SER A 30 -3.05 2.87 9.16
C SER A 30 -3.85 3.59 8.10
N ALA A 31 -4.64 2.82 7.37
CA ALA A 31 -5.56 3.33 6.38
C ALA A 31 -6.80 2.42 6.29
N SER A 32 -7.89 2.96 5.76
CA SER A 32 -9.11 2.19 5.56
C SER A 32 -9.52 2.24 4.10
N ALA A 33 -10.02 1.14 3.57
CA ALA A 33 -10.57 1.12 2.22
C ALA A 33 -11.85 1.95 2.17
N VAL A 34 -12.05 2.65 1.06
CA VAL A 34 -13.33 3.24 0.67
C VAL A 34 -13.63 2.72 -0.72
N ASP A 35 -14.68 1.91 -0.84
CA ASP A 35 -15.04 1.16 -2.05
C ASP A 35 -13.87 0.32 -2.58
N GLY A 36 -13.24 -0.47 -1.70
CA GLY A 36 -12.10 -1.33 -2.02
C GLY A 36 -10.80 -0.61 -2.36
N ILE A 37 -10.75 0.73 -2.27
CA ILE A 37 -9.59 1.54 -2.64
C ILE A 37 -9.06 2.30 -1.44
N ILE A 38 -7.76 2.15 -1.19
CA ILE A 38 -7.01 2.97 -0.23
C ILE A 38 -6.19 3.99 -0.99
N SER A 39 -6.37 5.28 -0.70
CA SER A 39 -5.70 6.33 -1.47
C SER A 39 -5.42 7.59 -0.67
N THR A 40 -4.21 8.13 -0.85
CA THR A 40 -3.83 9.48 -0.40
C THR A 40 -4.63 10.59 -1.06
N ARG A 41 -5.31 10.32 -2.19
CA ARG A 41 -6.12 11.31 -2.93
C ARG A 41 -7.57 11.40 -2.44
N ARG A 42 -8.10 10.32 -1.84
CA ARG A 42 -9.50 10.22 -1.37
C ARG A 42 -9.65 10.44 0.14
N GLY A 43 -8.54 10.71 0.84
CA GLY A 43 -8.52 10.98 2.29
C GLY A 43 -8.60 9.74 3.18
N SER A 44 -8.75 8.54 2.59
CA SER A 44 -8.88 7.28 3.33
C SER A 44 -7.55 6.73 3.89
N ALA A 45 -6.45 7.42 3.58
CA ALA A 45 -5.08 7.06 3.97
C ALA A 45 -4.27 8.30 4.36
N SER A 46 -4.77 9.08 5.33
CA SER A 46 -4.11 10.32 5.77
C SER A 46 -2.69 10.07 6.33
N ALA A 47 -2.45 8.94 7.01
CA ALA A 47 -1.14 8.54 7.51
C ALA A 47 -0.08 8.39 6.39
N TRP A 48 -0.51 8.08 5.16
CA TRP A 48 0.39 7.89 4.01
C TRP A 48 0.87 9.21 3.40
N THR A 49 0.29 10.35 3.79
CA THR A 49 0.71 11.66 3.26
C THR A 49 2.17 11.97 3.55
N ALA A 50 2.73 11.44 4.65
CA ALA A 50 4.15 11.55 5.00
C ALA A 50 5.10 10.83 4.01
N MET A 51 4.58 9.97 3.14
CA MET A 51 5.33 9.34 2.06
C MET A 51 5.52 10.27 0.85
N GLN A 52 4.69 11.31 0.72
CA GLN A 52 4.75 12.23 -0.43
C GLN A 52 6.06 13.03 -0.42
N GLY A 53 6.68 13.15 -1.59
CA GLY A 53 7.94 13.89 -1.76
C GLY A 53 9.21 13.09 -1.44
N LYS A 54 9.10 11.89 -0.89
CA LYS A 54 10.22 10.93 -0.76
C LYS A 54 10.52 10.23 -2.08
N GLY A 55 11.74 9.73 -2.24
CA GLY A 55 12.06 8.81 -3.33
C GLY A 55 11.23 7.53 -3.22
N PRO A 56 10.85 6.88 -4.33
CA PRO A 56 10.01 5.68 -4.29
C PRO A 56 10.78 4.40 -3.95
N VAL A 57 12.11 4.46 -3.95
CA VAL A 57 13.00 3.30 -3.73
C VAL A 57 13.21 3.12 -2.23
N GLY A 58 13.01 1.89 -1.77
CA GLY A 58 13.08 1.56 -0.35
C GLY A 58 12.30 0.29 -0.04
N GLU A 59 12.02 0.09 1.24
CA GLU A 59 11.23 -1.02 1.74
C GLU A 59 9.79 -0.58 1.95
N TRP A 60 8.87 -1.34 1.38
CA TRP A 60 7.44 -1.17 1.53
C TRP A 60 6.88 -2.38 2.30
N GLU A 61 6.25 -2.12 3.42
CA GLU A 61 5.63 -3.16 4.26
C GLU A 61 4.13 -2.92 4.33
N MET A 62 3.34 -3.92 3.94
CA MET A 62 1.88 -3.91 4.04
C MET A 62 1.44 -4.97 5.05
N ALA A 63 0.68 -4.55 6.06
CA ALA A 63 0.11 -5.43 7.06
C ALA A 63 -1.38 -5.65 6.81
N LEU A 64 -1.82 -6.90 6.88
CA LEU A 64 -3.23 -7.30 6.83
C LEU A 64 -3.67 -7.76 8.23
N PRO A 65 -4.97 -7.69 8.58
CA PRO A 65 -5.40 -8.11 9.90
C PRO A 65 -5.14 -9.59 10.10
N ASP A 66 -4.59 -9.92 11.27
CA ASP A 66 -4.35 -11.29 11.66
C ASP A 66 -5.64 -11.95 12.18
N THR A 67 -6.54 -12.24 11.25
CA THR A 67 -7.83 -12.89 11.51
C THR A 67 -7.89 -14.24 10.82
N GLN A 68 -8.70 -15.16 11.36
CA GLN A 68 -8.87 -16.48 10.73
C GLN A 68 -9.36 -16.37 9.28
N VAL A 69 -10.22 -15.40 8.99
CA VAL A 69 -10.73 -15.14 7.62
C VAL A 69 -9.57 -14.79 6.68
N VAL A 70 -8.72 -13.83 7.05
CA VAL A 70 -7.57 -13.42 6.22
C VAL A 70 -6.57 -14.56 6.07
N ARG A 71 -6.25 -15.28 7.16
CA ARG A 71 -5.37 -16.46 7.10
C ARG A 71 -5.89 -17.52 6.14
N ASP A 72 -7.20 -17.79 6.17
CA ASP A 72 -7.85 -18.74 5.27
C ASP A 72 -7.72 -18.34 3.81
N LEU A 73 -7.76 -17.04 3.48
CA LEU A 73 -7.55 -16.57 2.11
C LEU A 73 -6.18 -16.96 1.58
N PHE A 74 -5.13 -16.78 2.39
CA PHE A 74 -3.77 -17.19 2.03
C PHE A 74 -3.62 -18.71 2.00
N ALA A 75 -4.13 -19.42 3.02
CA ALA A 75 -4.02 -20.88 3.12
C ALA A 75 -4.76 -21.62 1.99
N LYS A 76 -5.82 -21.01 1.44
CA LYS A 76 -6.60 -21.55 0.32
C LYS A 76 -6.19 -20.96 -1.02
N GLU A 77 -5.11 -20.16 -1.07
CA GLU A 77 -4.61 -19.50 -2.29
C GLU A 77 -5.71 -18.69 -3.03
N GLN A 78 -6.56 -18.01 -2.26
CA GLN A 78 -7.68 -17.20 -2.78
C GLN A 78 -7.30 -15.75 -3.07
N VAL A 79 -6.10 -15.33 -2.65
CA VAL A 79 -5.51 -14.04 -3.06
C VAL A 79 -4.81 -14.27 -4.38
N GLU A 80 -5.44 -13.87 -5.48
CA GLU A 80 -4.89 -14.05 -6.83
C GLU A 80 -3.80 -13.02 -7.14
N ASP A 81 -4.05 -11.74 -6.81
CA ASP A 81 -3.16 -10.63 -7.15
C ASP A 81 -3.20 -9.51 -6.09
N ILE A 82 -2.11 -8.73 -6.03
CA ILE A 82 -2.00 -7.50 -5.25
C ILE A 82 -1.57 -6.38 -6.20
N LEU A 83 -2.41 -5.34 -6.36
CA LEU A 83 -2.08 -4.15 -7.13
C LEU A 83 -1.61 -3.03 -6.21
N PHE A 84 -0.35 -2.60 -6.38
CA PHE A 84 0.21 -1.45 -5.69
C PHE A 84 0.65 -0.37 -6.69
N VAL A 85 0.01 0.80 -6.64
CA VAL A 85 0.25 1.89 -7.61
C VAL A 85 0.94 3.07 -6.93
N LEU A 86 2.15 3.39 -7.41
CA LEU A 86 2.92 4.55 -6.99
C LEU A 86 2.95 5.62 -8.08
N THR A 87 2.67 6.87 -7.71
CA THR A 87 2.94 8.03 -8.58
C THR A 87 4.18 8.74 -8.08
N TYR A 88 5.20 8.87 -8.92
CA TYR A 88 6.43 9.61 -8.60
C TYR A 88 6.75 10.64 -9.68
N LYS A 89 7.66 11.57 -9.36
CA LYS A 89 8.24 12.53 -10.32
C LYS A 89 9.76 12.47 -10.20
N GLY A 90 10.45 12.51 -11.33
CA GLY A 90 11.91 12.58 -11.39
C GLY A 90 12.38 13.86 -12.09
N ARG A 91 13.61 14.28 -11.80
CA ARG A 91 14.33 15.28 -12.60
C ARG A 91 15.43 14.56 -13.36
N THR A 92 15.45 14.70 -14.67
CA THR A 92 16.59 14.27 -15.49
C THR A 92 17.66 15.36 -15.49
N PRO A 93 18.94 15.03 -15.72
CA PRO A 93 19.96 16.05 -15.97
C PRO A 93 19.53 17.00 -17.10
N GLU A 94 20.06 18.23 -17.11
CA GLU A 94 19.95 19.07 -18.30
C GLU A 94 20.56 18.32 -19.50
N TRP A 95 19.92 18.46 -20.66
CA TRP A 95 20.50 17.93 -21.90
C TRP A 95 21.86 18.60 -22.14
N PRO A 96 22.90 17.86 -22.57
CA PRO A 96 24.18 18.46 -22.91
C PRO A 96 24.01 19.52 -24.01
N ASN A 97 24.50 20.72 -23.71
CA ASN A 97 24.70 21.81 -24.66
C ASN A 97 26.07 21.65 -25.35
#